data_AF-A0A8H5Y8R9-F1
#
_entry.id   AF-A0A8H5Y8R9-F1
#
_cell.length_a   1.000
_cell.length_b   1.000
_cell.length_c   1.000
_cell.angle_alpha   90.00
_cell.angle_beta   90.00
_cell.angle_gamma   90.00
#
_symmetry.space_group_name_H-M   'P 1'
#
loop_
_entity.id
_entity.type
_entity.pdbx_description
1 polymer ?
#
loop_
_entity_poly.entity_id
_entity_poly.type
_entity_poly.pdbx_seq_one_letter_code
_entity_poly.pdbx_strand_id
1 'polypeptide(L)'
;MSCEKFDFDSQTIASWVNYQLLDPDGYKAECSLKLDQNIFPYNDFEVDPSTKAPIFEPRQSCVIHVTPLSAAAFLGDEEAVKHLSTFPDPHEENQLISPLSLACLQGHSSIVQLLAGRKSEKNETANTSTAAHIAARKGQIKDVKRLYQKLRLPGISDVDLVPPAIHTLYLDDDKQIKEILLELLELDRNALDTRGIWPYHWACADLAWAMRKSVELVHWLEDQCRSVTN
;
A
#
# COMPACT_ATOMS: atom_id res chain seq x y z
N MET A 1 5.40 -21.46 -20.71
CA MET A 1 6.20 -20.48 -21.49
C MET A 1 6.77 -19.53 -20.48
N SER A 2 8.10 -19.40 -20.42
CA SER A 2 8.77 -18.57 -19.41
C SER A 2 8.43 -17.11 -19.65
N CYS A 3 7.81 -16.44 -18.67
CA CYS A 3 7.84 -14.99 -18.59
C CYS A 3 9.30 -14.56 -18.65
N GLU A 4 9.71 -13.94 -19.75
CA GLU A 4 10.98 -13.24 -19.82
C GLU A 4 10.92 -12.14 -18.76
N LYS A 5 11.61 -12.36 -17.64
CA LYS A 5 11.68 -11.41 -16.53
C LYS A 5 12.54 -10.24 -16.98
N PHE A 6 11.90 -9.20 -17.49
CA PHE A 6 12.52 -7.90 -17.68
C PHE A 6 12.43 -7.12 -16.36
N ASP A 7 13.56 -6.60 -15.91
CA ASP A 7 13.62 -5.70 -14.76
C ASP A 7 13.55 -4.26 -15.29
N PHE A 8 12.42 -3.60 -15.01
CA PHE A 8 12.20 -2.20 -15.36
C PHE A 8 12.32 -1.29 -14.14
N ASP A 9 12.54 -0.01 -14.41
CA ASP A 9 12.48 1.07 -13.44
C ASP A 9 11.40 2.09 -13.85
N SER A 10 11.27 3.15 -13.05
CA SER A 10 10.32 4.24 -13.30
C SER A 10 10.52 4.95 -14.64
N GLN A 11 11.70 4.85 -15.27
CA GLN A 11 12.01 5.52 -16.53
C GLN A 11 11.74 4.64 -17.75
N THR A 12 11.87 3.32 -17.61
CA THR A 12 11.85 2.35 -18.71
C THR A 12 10.52 1.59 -18.83
N ILE A 13 9.72 1.54 -17.77
CA ILE A 13 8.45 0.80 -17.73
C ILE A 13 7.42 1.29 -18.78
N ALA A 14 7.49 2.55 -19.21
CA ALA A 14 6.60 3.10 -20.24
C ALA A 14 6.76 2.41 -21.61
N SER A 15 7.99 2.09 -22.01
CA SER A 15 8.25 1.39 -23.27
C SER A 15 7.63 -0.01 -23.28
N TRP A 16 7.66 -0.68 -22.12
CA TRP A 16 7.03 -1.98 -21.95
C TRP A 16 5.51 -1.89 -22.05
N VAL A 17 4.88 -0.93 -21.37
CA VAL A 17 3.42 -0.73 -21.47
C VAL A 17 2.99 -0.47 -22.91
N ASN A 18 3.71 0.39 -23.64
CA ASN A 18 3.44 0.66 -25.05
C ASN A 18 3.55 -0.59 -25.93
N TYR A 19 4.54 -1.46 -25.67
CA TYR A 19 4.66 -2.74 -26.37
C TYR A 19 3.47 -3.66 -26.09
N GLN A 20 3.02 -3.74 -24.84
CA GLN A 20 1.89 -4.59 -24.42
C GLN A 20 0.56 -4.09 -25.01
N LEU A 21 0.39 -2.78 -25.23
CA LEU A 21 -0.80 -2.22 -25.89
C LEU A 21 -0.92 -2.61 -27.38
N LEU A 22 0.16 -3.10 -28.00
CA LEU A 22 0.16 -3.58 -29.38
C LEU A 22 -0.14 -5.08 -29.50
N ASP A 23 -0.20 -5.81 -28.38
CA ASP A 23 -0.43 -7.25 -28.36
C ASP A 23 -1.93 -7.57 -28.58
N PRO A 24 -2.30 -8.23 -29.70
CA PRO A 24 -3.70 -8.53 -30.03
C PRO A 24 -4.31 -9.66 -29.17
N ASP A 25 -3.50 -10.49 -28.51
CA ASP A 25 -3.98 -11.64 -27.73
C ASP A 25 -4.27 -11.31 -26.24
N GLY A 26 -4.16 -10.04 -25.88
CA GLY A 26 -4.24 -9.54 -24.51
C GLY A 26 -2.92 -9.72 -23.74
N TYR A 27 -2.77 -9.01 -22.62
CA TYR A 27 -1.54 -9.05 -21.84
C TYR A 27 -1.42 -10.35 -21.01
N LYS A 28 -0.40 -11.17 -21.30
CA LYS A 28 -0.03 -12.35 -20.51
C LYS A 28 1.34 -12.22 -19.83
N ALA A 29 1.92 -11.03 -19.86
CA ALA A 29 3.25 -10.78 -19.31
C ALA A 29 3.17 -10.13 -17.93
N GLU A 30 3.97 -10.63 -17.00
CA GLU A 30 4.36 -9.93 -15.78
C GLU A 30 5.82 -9.52 -15.91
N CYS A 31 6.20 -8.39 -15.31
CA CYS A 31 7.60 -7.97 -15.20
C CYS A 31 7.93 -7.55 -13.78
N SER A 32 9.21 -7.32 -13.51
CA SER A 32 9.65 -6.70 -12.26
C SER A 32 9.72 -5.19 -12.45
N LEU A 33 9.26 -4.43 -11.46
CA LEU A 33 9.44 -2.98 -11.36
C LEU A 33 10.21 -2.66 -10.08
N LYS A 34 11.35 -1.99 -10.22
CA LYS A 34 12.08 -1.43 -9.09
C LYS A 34 11.50 -0.07 -8.72
N LEU A 35 11.03 0.06 -7.48
CA LEU A 35 10.59 1.32 -6.90
C LEU A 35 11.73 1.98 -6.13
N ASP A 36 11.87 3.30 -6.28
CA ASP A 36 12.85 4.13 -5.57
C ASP A 36 12.45 4.41 -4.10
N GLN A 37 11.49 3.65 -3.58
CA GLN A 37 11.07 3.66 -2.18
C GLN A 37 10.53 2.28 -1.82
N ASN A 38 10.74 1.84 -0.59
CA ASN A 38 10.07 0.64 -0.07
C ASN A 38 8.62 0.96 0.29
N ILE A 39 7.69 0.09 -0.10
CA ILE A 39 6.26 0.23 0.23
C ILE A 39 5.77 -0.78 1.29
N PHE A 40 6.65 -1.68 1.76
CA PHE A 40 6.33 -2.75 2.71
C PHE A 40 6.98 -2.52 4.08
N PRO A 41 6.25 -1.99 5.07
CA PRO A 41 6.85 -1.55 6.34
C PRO A 41 7.33 -2.70 7.22
N TYR A 42 6.83 -3.93 7.06
CA TYR A 42 7.15 -5.05 7.96
C TYR A 42 8.65 -5.25 8.15
N ASN A 43 9.40 -5.21 7.04
CA ASN A 43 10.85 -5.43 7.02
C ASN A 43 11.68 -4.15 7.29
N ASP A 44 11.04 -3.02 7.58
CA ASP A 44 11.74 -1.79 7.98
C ASP A 44 11.99 -1.74 9.50
N PHE A 45 11.49 -2.73 10.25
CA PHE A 45 11.68 -2.83 11.70
C PHE A 45 12.49 -4.07 12.08
N GLU A 46 13.58 -3.84 12.81
CA GLU A 46 14.41 -4.88 13.41
C GLU A 46 14.30 -4.85 14.94
N VAL A 47 14.69 -5.94 15.59
CA VAL A 47 14.70 -6.04 17.06
C VAL A 47 16.06 -5.62 17.60
N ASP A 48 16.09 -4.63 18.50
CA ASP A 48 17.27 -4.39 19.33
C ASP A 48 17.52 -5.60 20.25
N PRO A 49 18.66 -6.32 20.13
CA PRO A 49 18.91 -7.52 20.91
C PRO A 49 19.06 -7.27 22.42
N SER A 50 19.39 -6.03 22.81
CA SER A 50 19.58 -5.64 24.21
C SER A 50 18.29 -5.16 24.85
N THR A 51 17.59 -4.24 24.18
CA THR A 51 16.40 -3.57 24.74
C THR A 51 15.09 -4.23 24.34
N LYS A 52 15.10 -5.04 23.26
CA LYS A 52 13.93 -5.59 22.57
C LYS A 52 13.03 -4.53 21.95
N ALA A 53 13.49 -3.28 21.89
CA ALA A 53 12.79 -2.18 21.24
C ALA A 53 12.86 -2.32 19.70
N PRO A 54 11.90 -1.74 18.96
CA PRO A 54 12.01 -1.66 17.51
C PRO A 54 13.13 -0.70 17.10
N ILE A 55 13.94 -1.13 16.14
CA ILE A 55 14.89 -0.30 15.40
C ILE A 55 14.29 -0.08 14.01
N PHE A 56 14.14 1.18 13.62
CA PHE A 56 13.63 1.53 12.30
C PHE A 56 14.78 1.77 11.31
N GLU A 57 14.92 0.87 10.35
CA GLU A 57 15.90 0.92 9.27
C GLU A 57 15.20 0.73 7.92
N PRO A 58 14.61 1.79 7.35
CA PRO A 58 13.79 1.64 6.16
C PRO A 58 14.61 1.28 4.93
N ARG A 59 14.12 0.30 4.18
CA ARG A 59 14.68 -0.03 2.88
C ARG A 59 14.48 1.13 1.91
N GLN A 60 15.54 1.46 1.17
CA GLN A 60 15.54 2.57 0.21
C GLN A 60 14.83 2.25 -1.10
N SER A 61 14.61 0.97 -1.40
CA SER A 61 13.93 0.52 -2.62
C SER A 61 13.29 -0.83 -2.40
N CYS A 62 12.32 -1.18 -3.25
CA CYS A 62 11.78 -2.52 -3.32
C CYS A 62 11.57 -2.93 -4.78
N VAL A 63 11.51 -4.23 -5.03
CA VAL A 63 11.13 -4.78 -6.34
C VAL A 63 9.77 -5.41 -6.18
N ILE A 64 8.85 -5.03 -7.06
CA ILE A 64 7.49 -5.58 -7.11
C ILE A 64 7.26 -6.21 -8.47
N HIS A 65 6.38 -7.18 -8.53
CA HIS A 65 5.90 -7.72 -9.79
C HIS A 65 4.68 -6.90 -10.26
N VAL A 66 4.64 -6.58 -11.54
CA VAL A 66 3.60 -5.74 -12.14
C VAL A 66 3.07 -6.35 -13.43
N THR A 67 1.78 -6.14 -13.67
CA THR A 67 1.10 -6.36 -14.95
C THR A 67 1.12 -5.07 -15.78
N PRO A 68 0.81 -5.13 -17.08
CA PRO A 68 0.72 -3.92 -17.89
C PRO A 68 -0.33 -2.95 -17.35
N LEU A 69 -1.46 -3.47 -16.81
CA LEU A 69 -2.49 -2.62 -16.20
C LEU A 69 -1.95 -1.89 -14.96
N SER A 70 -1.22 -2.59 -14.08
CA SER A 70 -0.63 -1.93 -12.90
C SER A 70 0.49 -0.97 -13.26
N ALA A 71 1.29 -1.27 -14.29
CA ALA A 71 2.31 -0.36 -14.79
C ALA A 71 1.71 0.90 -15.46
N ALA A 72 0.64 0.76 -16.23
CA ALA A 72 -0.10 1.90 -16.76
C ALA A 72 -0.67 2.79 -15.63
N ALA A 73 -1.19 2.16 -14.58
CA ALA A 73 -1.68 2.85 -13.39
C ALA A 73 -0.55 3.58 -12.63
N PHE A 74 0.64 3.00 -12.56
CA PHE A 74 1.85 3.66 -12.04
C PHE A 74 2.24 4.89 -12.88
N LEU A 75 2.22 4.75 -14.21
CA LEU A 75 2.60 5.83 -15.13
C LEU A 75 1.59 6.99 -15.20
N GLY A 76 0.36 6.79 -14.73
CA GLY A 76 -0.69 7.80 -14.87
C GLY A 76 -1.35 7.80 -16.24
N ASP A 77 -1.18 6.73 -17.03
CA ASP A 77 -1.73 6.63 -18.39
C ASP A 77 -3.20 6.16 -18.34
N GLU A 78 -4.12 7.12 -18.24
CA GLU A 78 -5.55 6.86 -18.18
C GLU A 78 -6.10 6.09 -19.39
N GLU A 79 -5.57 6.34 -20.59
CA GLU A 79 -6.05 5.69 -21.81
C GLU A 79 -5.57 4.23 -21.87
N ALA A 80 -4.30 3.99 -21.53
CA ALA A 80 -3.79 2.62 -21.37
C ALA A 80 -4.55 1.87 -20.27
N VAL A 81 -4.83 2.52 -19.13
CA VAL A 81 -5.65 1.92 -18.06
C VAL A 81 -7.04 1.55 -18.57
N LYS A 82 -7.73 2.43 -19.32
CA LYS A 82 -9.05 2.12 -19.91
C LYS A 82 -8.98 0.94 -20.88
N HIS A 83 -7.96 0.90 -21.72
CA HIS A 83 -7.79 -0.15 -22.72
C HIS A 83 -7.47 -1.50 -22.07
N LEU A 84 -6.44 -1.55 -21.23
CA LEU A 84 -5.98 -2.76 -20.54
C LEU A 84 -7.02 -3.28 -19.55
N SER A 85 -7.83 -2.38 -19.00
CA SER A 85 -9.00 -2.75 -18.21
C SER A 85 -9.94 -3.70 -18.98
N THR A 86 -10.04 -3.63 -20.31
CA THR A 86 -10.99 -4.48 -21.05
C THR A 86 -10.67 -5.99 -21.01
N PHE A 87 -9.46 -6.36 -20.59
CA PHE A 87 -9.01 -7.74 -20.46
C PHE A 87 -9.01 -8.21 -18.98
N PRO A 88 -9.09 -9.53 -18.71
CA PRO A 88 -8.90 -10.07 -17.36
C PRO A 88 -7.48 -9.79 -16.85
N ASP A 89 -7.37 -9.31 -15.60
CA ASP A 89 -6.07 -9.09 -14.96
C ASP A 89 -5.58 -10.41 -14.32
N PRO A 90 -4.34 -10.88 -14.57
CA PRO A 90 -3.81 -12.09 -13.93
C PRO A 90 -3.60 -11.96 -12.42
N HIS A 91 -3.85 -10.78 -11.83
CA HIS A 91 -3.76 -10.49 -10.40
C HIS A 91 -4.59 -11.41 -9.48
N GLU A 92 -5.50 -12.22 -9.99
CA GLU A 92 -6.32 -13.13 -9.18
C GLU A 92 -5.51 -14.26 -8.49
N GLU A 93 -4.27 -14.56 -8.91
CA GLU A 93 -3.54 -15.74 -8.42
C GLU A 93 -2.23 -15.47 -7.64
N ASN A 94 -1.66 -14.26 -7.60
CA ASN A 94 -0.32 -14.02 -7.03
C ASN A 94 -0.20 -12.77 -6.14
N GLN A 95 0.84 -12.74 -5.30
CA GLN A 95 1.29 -11.66 -4.39
C GLN A 95 1.73 -10.35 -5.12
N LEU A 96 1.11 -10.07 -6.27
CA LEU A 96 1.31 -8.89 -7.10
C LEU A 96 0.77 -7.64 -6.39
N ILE A 97 1.32 -6.46 -6.67
CA ILE A 97 0.74 -5.19 -6.20
C ILE A 97 -0.36 -4.76 -7.17
N SER A 98 -1.53 -4.38 -6.65
CA SER A 98 -2.70 -4.08 -7.49
C SER A 98 -2.49 -2.79 -8.31
N PRO A 99 -3.12 -2.66 -9.49
CA PRO A 99 -3.13 -1.40 -10.24
C PRO A 99 -3.60 -0.22 -9.39
N LEU A 100 -4.58 -0.45 -8.52
CA LEU A 100 -5.10 0.54 -7.58
C LEU A 100 -4.04 1.03 -6.59
N SER A 101 -3.21 0.12 -6.08
CA SER A 101 -2.10 0.42 -5.18
C SER A 101 -1.07 1.35 -5.83
N LEU A 102 -0.70 1.11 -7.08
CA LEU A 102 0.27 1.95 -7.79
C LEU A 102 -0.30 3.31 -8.20
N ALA A 103 -1.60 3.38 -8.53
CA ALA A 103 -2.28 4.65 -8.73
C ALA A 103 -2.28 5.50 -7.45
N CYS A 104 -2.55 4.90 -6.29
CA CYS A 104 -2.45 5.56 -4.99
C CYS A 104 -1.00 6.00 -4.69
N LEU A 105 -0.01 5.15 -4.97
CA LEU A 105 1.41 5.45 -4.73
C LEU A 105 1.85 6.73 -5.43
N GLN A 106 1.39 6.92 -6.67
CA GLN A 106 1.73 8.04 -7.54
C GLN A 106 0.75 9.21 -7.43
N GLY A 107 -0.38 9.04 -6.75
CA GLY A 107 -1.37 10.10 -6.54
C GLY A 107 -2.28 10.36 -7.73
N HIS A 108 -2.45 9.38 -8.61
CA HIS A 108 -3.32 9.46 -9.78
C HIS A 108 -4.79 9.25 -9.41
N SER A 109 -5.38 10.19 -8.67
CA SER A 109 -6.75 10.08 -8.12
C SER A 109 -7.85 9.90 -9.19
N SER A 110 -7.61 10.25 -10.46
CA SER A 110 -8.54 9.93 -11.57
C SER A 110 -8.53 8.44 -11.89
N ILE A 111 -7.35 7.83 -11.95
CA ILE A 111 -7.17 6.38 -12.13
C ILE A 111 -7.70 5.62 -10.92
N VAL A 112 -7.48 6.11 -9.69
CA VAL A 112 -8.07 5.53 -8.47
C VAL A 112 -9.59 5.48 -8.58
N GLN A 113 -10.24 6.53 -9.10
CA GLN A 113 -11.69 6.55 -9.30
C GLN A 113 -12.16 5.54 -10.34
N LEU A 114 -11.42 5.45 -11.45
CA LEU A 114 -11.70 4.54 -12.54
C LEU A 114 -11.63 3.08 -12.07
N LEU A 115 -10.55 2.72 -11.37
CA LEU A 115 -10.29 1.36 -10.92
C LEU A 115 -11.17 0.95 -9.73
N ALA A 116 -11.36 1.80 -8.72
CA ALA A 116 -12.18 1.49 -7.53
C ALA A 116 -13.67 1.26 -7.83
N GLY A 117 -14.14 1.55 -9.06
CA GLY A 117 -15.50 1.26 -9.51
C GLY A 117 -15.70 -0.16 -10.06
N ARG A 118 -14.62 -0.92 -10.30
CA ARG A 118 -14.68 -2.24 -10.93
C ARG A 118 -15.24 -3.32 -10.01
N LYS A 119 -15.86 -4.33 -10.62
CA LYS A 119 -16.38 -5.50 -9.91
C LYS A 119 -15.27 -6.49 -9.53
N SER A 120 -14.19 -6.61 -10.32
CA SER A 120 -13.06 -7.50 -10.04
C SER A 120 -12.31 -7.10 -8.77
N GLU A 121 -12.17 -5.80 -8.52
CA GLU A 121 -11.55 -5.24 -7.30
C GLU A 121 -12.43 -5.41 -6.04
N LYS A 122 -13.69 -5.85 -6.18
CA LYS A 122 -14.57 -6.12 -5.03
C LYS A 122 -14.34 -7.50 -4.43
N ASN A 123 -13.57 -8.37 -5.09
CA ASN A 123 -13.19 -9.64 -4.51
C ASN A 123 -11.99 -9.40 -3.59
N GLU A 124 -12.28 -9.52 -2.30
CA GLU A 124 -11.41 -9.34 -1.15
C GLU A 124 -10.07 -10.06 -1.33
N THR A 125 -9.03 -9.33 -1.70
CA THR A 125 -7.64 -9.82 -1.61
C THR A 125 -6.82 -8.85 -0.78
N ALA A 126 -5.81 -9.36 -0.08
CA ALA A 126 -4.87 -8.55 0.69
C ALA A 126 -4.24 -7.41 -0.15
N ASN A 127 -4.10 -7.62 -1.46
CA ASN A 127 -3.57 -6.64 -2.41
C ASN A 127 -4.46 -5.40 -2.60
N THR A 128 -5.79 -5.55 -2.45
CA THR A 128 -6.73 -4.41 -2.51
C THR A 128 -6.69 -3.57 -1.23
N SER A 129 -6.49 -4.20 -0.07
CA SER A 129 -6.25 -3.51 1.20
C SER A 129 -4.98 -2.66 1.16
N THR A 130 -3.90 -3.19 0.56
CA THR A 130 -2.63 -2.47 0.33
C THR A 130 -2.82 -1.12 -0.36
N ALA A 131 -3.81 -0.98 -1.26
CA ALA A 131 -4.06 0.29 -1.93
C ALA A 131 -4.51 1.39 -0.97
N ALA A 132 -5.38 1.04 -0.01
CA ALA A 132 -5.86 1.97 0.99
C ALA A 132 -4.75 2.36 1.97
N HIS A 133 -3.82 1.44 2.26
CA HIS A 133 -2.63 1.69 3.07
C HIS A 133 -1.66 2.64 2.40
N ILE A 134 -1.40 2.42 1.11
CA ILE A 134 -0.55 3.32 0.32
C ILE A 134 -1.20 4.70 0.22
N ALA A 135 -2.52 4.79 0.01
CA ALA A 135 -3.22 6.08 0.03
C ALA A 135 -3.03 6.81 1.38
N ALA A 136 -3.10 6.08 2.49
CA ALA A 136 -2.87 6.61 3.83
C ALA A 136 -1.40 7.08 4.00
N ARG A 137 -0.43 6.28 3.56
CA ARG A 137 1.00 6.62 3.52
C ARG A 137 1.31 7.85 2.67
N LYS A 138 0.52 8.11 1.63
CA LYS A 138 0.66 9.27 0.75
C LYS A 138 -0.19 10.48 1.17
N GLY A 139 -0.90 10.39 2.30
CA GLY A 139 -1.69 11.51 2.82
C GLY A 139 -3.03 11.73 2.12
N GLN A 140 -3.48 10.77 1.31
CA GLN A 140 -4.63 10.89 0.41
C GLN A 140 -5.94 10.54 1.12
N ILE A 141 -6.36 11.34 2.10
CA ILE A 141 -7.57 11.10 2.92
C ILE A 141 -8.81 10.79 2.08
N LYS A 142 -9.01 11.51 0.96
CA LYS A 142 -10.18 11.31 0.08
C LYS A 142 -10.18 9.92 -0.55
N ASP A 143 -9.02 9.42 -0.94
CA ASP A 143 -8.89 8.09 -1.55
C ASP A 143 -8.97 7.00 -0.49
N VAL A 144 -8.42 7.21 0.72
CA VAL A 144 -8.64 6.34 1.88
C VAL A 144 -10.14 6.14 2.12
N LYS A 145 -10.91 7.21 2.33
CA LYS A 145 -12.37 7.14 2.56
C LYS A 145 -13.09 6.38 1.45
N ARG A 146 -12.76 6.70 0.19
CA ARG A 146 -13.37 6.08 -0.98
C ARG A 146 -13.12 4.58 -1.04
N LEU A 147 -11.88 4.16 -0.81
CA LEU A 147 -11.46 2.76 -0.90
C LEU A 147 -12.18 1.92 0.17
N TYR A 148 -12.15 2.38 1.42
CA TYR A 148 -12.84 1.70 2.52
C TYR A 148 -14.36 1.59 2.31
N GLN A 149 -15.01 2.66 1.85
CA GLN A 149 -16.46 2.65 1.60
C GLN A 149 -16.87 1.74 0.44
N LYS A 150 -16.07 1.71 -0.64
CA LYS A 150 -16.42 0.97 -1.87
C LYS A 150 -16.05 -0.50 -1.81
N LEU A 151 -14.94 -0.84 -1.15
CA LEU A 151 -14.36 -2.19 -1.18
C LEU A 151 -14.81 -3.06 0.01
N ARG A 152 -15.45 -2.49 1.05
CA ARG A 152 -15.94 -3.23 2.24
C ARG A 152 -14.89 -4.18 2.83
N LEU A 153 -13.64 -3.72 2.94
CA LEU A 153 -12.49 -4.54 3.32
C LEU A 153 -12.71 -5.21 4.70
N PRO A 154 -12.62 -6.56 4.81
CA PRO A 154 -12.73 -7.27 6.08
C PRO A 154 -11.41 -7.16 6.85
N GLY A 155 -11.33 -6.19 7.76
CA GLY A 155 -10.07 -5.89 8.42
C GLY A 155 -9.08 -5.23 7.45
N ILE A 156 -8.06 -4.62 8.04
CA ILE A 156 -7.34 -3.54 7.37
C ILE A 156 -5.85 -3.79 7.32
N SER A 157 -5.41 -5.03 7.38
CA SER A 157 -3.99 -5.34 7.33
C SER A 157 -3.50 -5.55 5.89
N ASP A 158 -2.25 -5.22 5.60
CA ASP A 158 -1.62 -5.49 4.30
C ASP A 158 -1.24 -6.98 4.15
N VAL A 159 -0.48 -7.30 3.10
CA VAL A 159 0.01 -8.65 2.81
C VAL A 159 0.87 -9.26 3.92
N ASP A 160 1.54 -8.43 4.74
CA ASP A 160 2.36 -8.83 5.88
C ASP A 160 1.61 -8.68 7.21
N LEU A 161 0.28 -8.53 7.15
CA LEU A 161 -0.60 -8.27 8.27
C LEU A 161 -0.36 -6.90 8.97
N VAL A 162 0.37 -5.97 8.34
CA VAL A 162 0.63 -4.65 8.92
C VAL A 162 -0.59 -3.74 8.78
N PRO A 163 -1.08 -3.10 9.86
CA PRO A 163 -2.26 -2.23 9.81
C PRO A 163 -1.94 -0.87 9.15
N PRO A 164 -2.96 -0.12 8.67
CA PRO A 164 -2.79 1.15 7.97
C PRO A 164 -2.09 2.19 8.82
N ALA A 165 -2.20 2.11 10.15
CA ALA A 165 -1.56 3.07 11.03
C ALA A 165 -0.04 3.11 10.81
N ILE A 166 0.60 1.97 10.61
CA ILE A 166 2.06 1.94 10.39
C ILE A 166 2.41 2.57 9.04
N HIS A 167 1.58 2.37 8.02
CA HIS A 167 1.72 3.06 6.73
C HIS A 167 1.59 4.58 6.86
N THR A 168 0.68 5.08 7.71
CA THR A 168 0.54 6.54 7.94
C THR A 168 1.76 7.17 8.61
N LEU A 169 2.50 6.42 9.44
CA LEU A 169 3.68 6.94 10.12
C LEU A 169 4.83 7.32 9.15
N TYR A 170 4.74 6.99 7.86
CA TYR A 170 5.71 7.46 6.87
C TYR A 170 5.48 8.91 6.41
N LEU A 171 4.38 9.54 6.80
CA LEU A 171 4.18 10.98 6.60
C LEU A 171 5.05 11.78 7.56
N ASP A 172 5.51 12.96 7.15
CA ASP A 172 6.35 13.80 8.01
C ASP A 172 5.54 14.65 9.00
N ASP A 173 4.31 15.04 8.63
CA ASP A 173 3.47 15.94 9.43
C ASP A 173 2.58 15.17 10.41
N ASP A 174 2.87 15.30 11.70
CA ASP A 174 2.09 14.70 12.79
C ASP A 174 0.61 15.10 12.78
N LYS A 175 0.29 16.31 12.32
CA LYS A 175 -1.11 16.73 12.22
C LYS A 175 -1.82 15.91 11.16
N GLN A 176 -1.20 15.76 9.99
CA GLN A 176 -1.74 14.93 8.90
C GLN A 176 -1.82 13.46 9.31
N ILE A 177 -0.84 12.93 10.04
CA ILE A 177 -0.88 11.58 10.61
C ILE A 177 -2.12 11.42 11.49
N LYS A 178 -2.33 12.32 12.47
CA LYS A 178 -3.48 12.28 13.38
C LYS A 178 -4.80 12.35 12.63
N GLU A 179 -4.91 13.23 11.64
CA GLU A 179 -6.12 13.34 10.81
C GLU A 179 -6.46 12.03 10.11
N ILE A 180 -5.48 11.38 9.47
CA ILE A 180 -5.73 10.10 8.76
C ILE A 180 -6.01 8.97 9.74
N LEU A 181 -5.29 8.90 10.87
CA LEU A 181 -5.49 7.88 11.88
C LEU A 181 -6.88 7.94 12.52
N LEU A 182 -7.40 9.14 12.79
CA LEU A 182 -8.77 9.31 13.28
C LEU A 182 -9.79 8.78 12.27
N GLU A 183 -9.61 9.10 10.98
CA GLU A 183 -10.49 8.60 9.92
C GLU A 183 -10.41 7.07 9.79
N LEU A 184 -9.22 6.48 9.92
CA LEU A 184 -9.04 5.03 9.90
C LEU A 184 -9.69 4.36 11.12
N LEU A 185 -9.59 4.97 12.30
CA LEU A 185 -10.22 4.50 13.54
C LEU A 185 -11.75 4.49 13.46
N GLU A 186 -12.35 5.47 12.77
CA GLU A 186 -13.80 5.48 12.51
C GLU A 186 -14.23 4.33 11.58
N LEU A 187 -13.34 3.90 10.68
CA LEU A 187 -13.59 2.85 9.71
C LEU A 187 -13.31 1.45 10.27
N ASP A 188 -12.27 1.31 11.10
CA ASP A 188 -11.89 0.08 11.78
C ASP A 188 -11.20 0.38 13.12
N ARG A 189 -11.84 -0.06 14.20
CA ARG A 189 -11.34 0.07 15.57
C ARG A 189 -9.96 -0.58 15.79
N ASN A 190 -9.60 -1.57 14.97
CA ASN A 190 -8.34 -2.29 15.07
C ASN A 190 -7.23 -1.62 14.25
N ALA A 191 -7.42 -0.38 13.78
CA ALA A 191 -6.47 0.28 12.89
C ALA A 191 -5.07 0.52 13.42
N LEU A 192 -4.90 0.45 14.74
CA LEU A 192 -3.60 0.55 15.41
C LEU A 192 -3.13 -0.80 15.97
N ASP A 193 -3.92 -1.87 15.83
CA ASP A 193 -3.61 -3.16 16.44
C ASP A 193 -2.44 -3.81 15.71
N THR A 194 -1.34 -3.91 16.45
CA THR A 194 -0.05 -4.41 15.98
C THR A 194 0.34 -5.73 16.68
N ARG A 195 -0.59 -6.28 17.48
CA ARG A 195 -0.37 -7.52 18.23
C ARG A 195 -0.19 -8.70 17.28
N GLY A 196 0.81 -9.52 17.59
CA GLY A 196 1.13 -10.75 16.85
C GLY A 196 1.87 -10.52 15.52
N ILE A 197 2.13 -9.26 15.12
CA ILE A 197 2.84 -8.95 13.88
C ILE A 197 4.35 -9.11 14.09
N TRP A 198 4.90 -8.41 15.10
CA TRP A 198 6.31 -8.51 15.46
C TRP A 198 6.52 -9.36 16.73
N PRO A 199 7.70 -10.00 16.90
CA PRO A 199 7.95 -10.96 17.98
C PRO A 199 7.72 -10.45 19.41
N TYR A 200 7.82 -9.14 19.64
CA TYR A 200 7.68 -8.51 20.96
C TYR A 200 6.38 -7.71 21.13
N HIS A 201 5.43 -7.86 20.19
CA HIS A 201 4.11 -7.20 20.25
C HIS A 201 4.18 -5.69 20.45
N TRP A 202 5.12 -5.02 19.75
CA TRP A 202 5.25 -3.57 19.77
C TRP A 202 3.92 -2.90 19.42
N ALA A 203 3.56 -1.88 20.19
CA ALA A 203 2.41 -1.05 19.91
C ALA A 203 2.74 -0.04 18.79
N CYS A 204 1.71 0.55 18.19
CA CYS A 204 1.89 1.62 17.20
C CYS A 204 2.72 2.81 17.74
N ALA A 205 2.61 3.12 19.04
CA ALA A 205 3.41 4.13 19.70
C ALA A 205 4.91 3.79 19.76
N ASP A 206 5.27 2.53 20.00
CA ASP A 206 6.67 2.06 20.01
C ASP A 206 7.31 2.22 18.62
N LEU A 207 6.54 1.88 17.58
CA LEU A 207 6.97 2.00 16.19
C LEU A 207 7.11 3.47 15.77
N ALA A 208 6.17 4.33 16.18
CA ALA A 208 6.26 5.78 15.96
C ALA A 208 7.50 6.38 16.63
N TRP A 209 7.82 5.94 17.85
CA TRP A 209 9.04 6.33 18.54
C TRP A 209 10.29 5.92 17.77
N ALA A 210 10.36 4.66 17.30
CA ALA A 210 11.49 4.18 16.49
C ALA A 210 11.65 4.97 15.17
N MET A 211 10.54 5.36 14.55
CA MET A 211 10.49 6.23 13.37
C MET A 211 10.79 7.71 13.68
N ARG A 212 11.19 8.04 14.91
CA ARG A 212 11.55 9.39 15.38
C ARG A 212 10.41 10.40 15.23
N LYS A 213 9.17 9.97 15.45
CA LYS A 213 8.02 10.87 15.56
C LYS A 213 8.10 11.74 16.81
N SER A 214 7.35 12.83 16.82
CA SER A 214 7.31 13.71 17.98
C SER A 214 6.79 12.97 19.21
N VAL A 215 7.25 13.43 20.37
CA VAL A 215 6.80 12.92 21.67
C VAL A 215 5.28 13.13 21.84
N GLU A 216 4.76 14.23 21.29
CA GLU A 216 3.34 14.56 21.27
C GLU A 216 2.50 13.62 20.39
N LEU A 217 3.05 13.08 19.31
CA LEU A 217 2.39 12.05 18.52
C LEU A 217 2.44 10.70 19.24
N VAL A 218 3.58 10.33 19.82
CA VAL A 218 3.75 9.06 20.54
C VAL A 218 2.79 8.98 21.72
N HIS A 219 2.73 9.99 22.59
CA HIS A 219 1.77 9.99 23.71
C HIS A 219 0.32 9.97 23.25
N TRP A 220 0.01 10.66 22.15
CA TRP A 220 -1.32 10.62 21.58
C TRP A 220 -1.70 9.20 21.12
N LEU A 221 -0.77 8.45 20.49
CA LEU A 221 -0.97 7.06 20.10
C LEU A 221 -1.16 6.14 21.31
N GLU A 222 -0.39 6.33 22.39
CA GLU A 222 -0.57 5.58 23.64
C GLU A 222 -1.98 5.76 24.21
N ASP A 223 -2.49 6.99 24.18
CA ASP A 223 -3.84 7.29 24.65
C ASP A 223 -4.93 6.67 23.76
N GLN A 224 -4.75 6.65 22.43
CA GLN A 224 -5.67 5.95 21.52
C GLN A 224 -5.70 4.44 21.77
N CYS A 225 -4.55 3.80 22.01
CA CYS A 225 -4.51 2.36 22.30
C CYS A 225 -5.24 2.01 23.62
N ARG A 226 -5.20 2.89 24.62
CA ARG A 226 -5.91 2.72 25.90
C ARG A 226 -7.42 2.94 25.79
N SER A 227 -7.88 3.83 24.90
CA SER A 227 -9.30 4.10 24.71
C SER A 227 -10.00 2.97 23.95
N VAL A 228 -9.29 2.26 23.07
CA VAL A 228 -9.83 1.14 22.28
C VAL A 228 -9.93 -0.18 23.09
N THR A 229 -9.23 -0.28 24.22
CA THR A 229 -9.16 -1.49 25.06
C THR A 229 -10.14 -1.52 26.24
N ASN A 230 -10.87 -0.43 26.51
CA ASN A 230 -11.93 -0.31 27.52
C ASN A 230 -13.32 -0.27 26.87
#